data_AF-A0A7C3E8M3-F1
#
_entry.id   AF-A0A7C3E8M3-F1
#
_cell.length_a   1.000
_cell.length_b   1.000
_cell.length_c   1.000
_cell.angle_alpha   90.00
_cell.angle_beta   90.00
_cell.angle_gamma   90.00
#
_symmetry.space_group_name_H-M   'P 1'
#
loop_
_entity.id
_entity.type
_entity.pdbx_description
1 polymer ?
#
loop_
_entity_poly.entity_id
_entity_poly.type
_entity_poly.pdbx_seq_one_letter_code
_entity_poly.pdbx_strand_id
1 'polypeptide(L)'
;MDNDLFLHHYLKPSADGLDRRFTVPLPNIRGLTPCGEFIVQGHLEDTFSTNIITKFEDPTGLRLVEVYKNTENLKQGLFIRLVGTMSLVRLGYPVLFLDAAVSNLDVQTAQRSAVSTRVAIHLPQASPEQKEVFYAALNHGADAAGLIYACRELASLPSFWGPLWSVRAEGINFEMIKILRSIAWTAYNALCAQTRQQHAFDYRPVQEQMIFKNSLQEHHLFKKMGLSVPAEAQAAFFSVLVAGM
;
A
#
# COMPACT_ATOMS: atom_id res chain seq x y z
N MET A 1 -12.86 -26.20 -2.53
CA MET A 1 -11.86 -26.26 -1.44
C MET A 1 -12.41 -25.35 -0.35
N ASP A 2 -12.55 -25.85 0.87
CA ASP A 2 -13.21 -25.10 1.95
C ASP A 2 -12.39 -23.83 2.26
N ASN A 3 -13.01 -22.65 2.22
CA ASN A 3 -12.32 -21.36 2.41
C ASN A 3 -11.58 -21.32 3.76
N ASP A 4 -12.13 -22.02 4.76
CA ASP A 4 -11.53 -22.12 6.09
C ASP A 4 -10.26 -22.99 6.07
N LEU A 5 -10.20 -24.09 5.30
CA LEU A 5 -8.96 -24.85 5.12
C LEU A 5 -7.90 -24.07 4.33
N PHE A 6 -8.32 -23.28 3.34
CA PHE A 6 -7.41 -22.46 2.54
C PHE A 6 -6.76 -21.36 3.40
N LEU A 7 -7.54 -20.63 4.19
CA LEU A 7 -7.02 -19.58 5.08
C LEU A 7 -6.13 -20.14 6.19
N HIS A 8 -6.43 -21.34 6.71
CA HIS A 8 -5.67 -21.95 7.81
C HIS A 8 -4.28 -22.48 7.39
N HIS A 9 -4.08 -22.78 6.11
CA HIS A 9 -2.82 -23.30 5.57
C HIS A 9 -1.97 -22.24 4.86
N TYR A 10 -2.58 -21.15 4.35
CA TYR A 10 -1.88 -20.12 3.55
C TYR A 10 -1.41 -18.90 4.36
N LEU A 11 -1.75 -18.76 5.64
CA LEU A 11 -1.18 -17.71 6.50
C LEU A 11 -0.46 -18.39 7.64
N LYS A 12 0.88 -18.37 7.65
CA LYS A 12 1.63 -18.87 8.81
C LYS A 12 1.26 -17.96 10.00
N PRO A 13 0.63 -18.50 11.06
CA PRO A 13 0.34 -17.72 12.24
C PRO A 13 1.66 -17.24 12.82
N SER A 14 1.80 -15.93 12.97
CA SER A 14 3.03 -15.31 13.47
C SER A 14 2.64 -14.42 14.63
N ALA A 15 2.90 -14.96 15.82
CA ALA A 15 2.56 -14.45 17.14
C ALA A 15 1.06 -14.20 17.37
N ASP A 16 0.51 -14.94 18.35
CA ASP A 16 -0.89 -14.87 18.81
C ASP A 16 -1.36 -13.43 19.02
N GLY A 17 -2.07 -12.86 18.03
CA GLY A 17 -2.68 -11.53 18.13
C GLY A 17 -2.92 -10.82 16.79
N LEU A 18 -2.00 -10.94 15.82
CA LEU A 18 -2.16 -10.33 14.49
C LEU A 18 -3.09 -11.12 13.56
N ASP A 19 -3.40 -12.37 13.91
CA ASP A 19 -3.99 -13.38 13.01
C ASP A 19 -5.53 -13.39 12.93
N ARG A 20 -6.25 -12.49 13.61
CA ARG A 20 -7.72 -12.51 13.57
C ARG A 20 -8.35 -11.55 12.57
N ARG A 21 -7.61 -10.56 12.08
CA ARG A 21 -8.06 -9.59 11.06
C ARG A 21 -6.86 -9.14 10.22
N PHE A 22 -6.40 -10.05 9.34
CA PHE A 22 -5.20 -9.85 8.52
C PHE A 22 -5.28 -8.66 7.55
N THR A 23 -6.50 -8.28 7.17
CA THR A 23 -6.77 -7.16 6.29
C THR A 23 -7.70 -6.17 6.98
N VAL A 24 -7.42 -4.88 6.77
CA VAL A 24 -8.37 -3.83 7.10
C VAL A 24 -9.44 -3.83 6.01
N PRO A 25 -10.74 -3.68 6.33
CA PRO A 25 -11.77 -3.61 5.29
C PRO A 25 -11.50 -2.47 4.31
N LEU A 26 -11.87 -2.68 3.04
CA LEU A 26 -11.89 -1.64 2.03
C LEU A 26 -12.78 -0.48 2.47
N PRO A 27 -12.47 0.78 2.06
CA PRO A 27 -13.42 1.86 2.21
C PRO A 27 -14.72 1.52 1.45
N ASN A 28 -15.83 2.10 1.89
CA ASN A 28 -17.14 1.86 1.28
C ASN A 28 -17.22 2.53 -0.11
N ILE A 29 -16.76 1.81 -1.14
CA ILE A 29 -16.82 2.22 -2.54
C ILE A 29 -17.96 1.47 -3.21
N ARG A 30 -19.00 2.19 -3.63
CA ARG A 30 -20.18 1.58 -4.25
C ARG A 30 -19.84 0.98 -5.61
N GLY A 31 -20.39 -0.21 -5.88
CA GLY A 31 -20.28 -0.86 -7.19
C GLY A 31 -18.95 -1.56 -7.46
N LEU A 32 -18.01 -1.52 -6.51
CA LEU A 32 -16.73 -2.20 -6.61
C LEU A 32 -16.95 -3.71 -6.50
N THR A 33 -16.53 -4.48 -7.51
CA THR A 33 -16.67 -5.94 -7.53
C THR A 33 -15.30 -6.60 -7.76
N PRO A 34 -14.98 -7.70 -7.05
CA PRO A 34 -13.71 -8.40 -7.26
C PRO A 34 -13.70 -9.02 -8.66
N CYS A 35 -12.62 -8.79 -9.40
CA CYS A 35 -12.46 -9.26 -10.78
C CYS A 35 -11.17 -10.07 -10.99
N GLY A 36 -10.32 -10.17 -9.98
CA GLY A 36 -9.14 -11.03 -10.04
C GLY A 36 -8.45 -11.14 -8.69
N GLU A 37 -7.80 -12.27 -8.46
CA GLU A 37 -7.02 -12.53 -7.26
C GLU A 37 -5.75 -13.28 -7.64
N PHE A 38 -4.64 -12.87 -7.04
CA PHE A 38 -3.34 -13.48 -7.22
C PHE A 38 -2.71 -13.70 -5.84
N ILE A 39 -2.32 -14.94 -5.57
CA ILE A 39 -1.70 -15.32 -4.31
C ILE A 39 -0.37 -15.96 -4.66
N VAL A 40 0.69 -15.45 -4.06
CA VAL A 40 2.02 -16.02 -4.22
C VAL A 40 2.71 -16.05 -2.86
N GLN A 41 3.35 -17.19 -2.61
CA GLN A 41 4.04 -17.47 -1.38
C GLN A 41 5.41 -18.04 -1.70
N GLY A 42 6.37 -17.72 -0.86
CA GLY A 42 7.73 -18.17 -1.04
C GLY A 42 8.45 -18.29 0.29
N HIS A 43 9.40 -19.19 0.31
CA HIS A 43 10.37 -19.31 1.37
C HIS A 43 11.76 -19.24 0.75
N LEU A 44 12.63 -18.40 1.29
CA LEU A 44 14.02 -18.30 0.88
C LEU A 44 14.89 -18.05 2.10
N GLU A 45 15.90 -18.91 2.28
CA GLU A 45 16.76 -18.91 3.45
C GLU A 45 15.91 -18.93 4.74
N ASP A 46 16.08 -17.95 5.63
CA ASP A 46 15.33 -17.81 6.87
C ASP A 46 14.05 -16.97 6.71
N THR A 47 13.68 -16.56 5.48
CA THR A 47 12.58 -15.61 5.23
C THR A 47 11.39 -16.29 4.58
N PHE A 48 10.22 -16.11 5.19
CA PHE A 48 8.92 -16.47 4.61
C PHE A 48 8.23 -15.21 4.08
N SER A 49 7.60 -15.32 2.92
CA SER A 49 6.76 -14.25 2.40
C SER A 49 5.44 -14.78 1.82
N THR A 50 4.36 -14.08 2.13
CA THR A 50 3.02 -14.28 1.56
C THR A 50 2.52 -12.97 1.03
N ASN A 51 1.90 -12.99 -0.14
CA ASN A 51 1.33 -11.81 -0.75
C ASN A 51 0.02 -12.20 -1.43
N ILE A 52 -0.98 -11.35 -1.25
CA ILE A 52 -2.31 -11.51 -1.80
C ILE A 52 -2.64 -10.19 -2.48
N ILE A 53 -2.92 -10.26 -3.77
CA ILE A 53 -3.31 -9.11 -4.58
C ILE A 53 -4.71 -9.36 -5.08
N THR A 54 -5.65 -8.50 -4.68
CA THR A 54 -7.04 -8.58 -5.12
C THR A 54 -7.36 -7.36 -5.95
N LYS A 55 -7.87 -7.58 -7.16
CA LYS A 55 -8.29 -6.55 -8.10
C LYS A 55 -9.80 -6.42 -8.03
N PHE A 56 -10.26 -5.19 -8.04
CA PHE A 56 -11.66 -4.84 -8.08
C PHE A 56 -11.91 -3.79 -9.15
N GLU A 57 -13.07 -3.87 -9.78
CA GLU A 57 -13.51 -2.89 -10.77
C GLU A 57 -14.98 -2.53 -10.53
N ASP A 58 -15.33 -1.29 -10.87
CA ASP A 58 -16.72 -0.83 -10.93
C ASP A 58 -17.15 -0.52 -12.38
N PRO A 59 -18.46 -0.39 -12.65
CA PRO A 59 -18.96 -0.07 -13.98
C PRO A 59 -18.56 1.33 -14.50
N THR A 60 -18.04 2.21 -13.64
CA THR A 60 -17.57 3.56 -14.02
C THR A 60 -16.13 3.54 -14.52
N GLY A 61 -15.46 2.39 -14.49
CA GLY A 61 -14.06 2.23 -14.86
C GLY A 61 -13.09 2.62 -13.74
N LEU A 62 -13.56 2.67 -12.49
CA LEU A 62 -12.68 2.72 -11.32
C LEU A 62 -12.10 1.31 -11.11
N ARG A 63 -10.77 1.22 -11.04
CA ARG A 63 -10.04 0.02 -10.64
C ARG A 63 -9.36 0.26 -9.31
N LEU A 64 -9.58 -0.66 -8.37
CA LEU A 64 -8.86 -0.76 -7.12
C LEU A 64 -8.01 -2.02 -7.12
N VAL A 65 -6.78 -1.92 -6.68
CA VAL A 65 -5.94 -3.08 -6.35
C VAL A 65 -5.60 -3.03 -4.88
N GLU A 66 -6.02 -4.03 -4.12
CA GLU A 66 -5.65 -4.24 -2.73
C GLU A 66 -4.45 -5.18 -2.67
N VAL A 67 -3.49 -4.83 -1.82
CA VAL A 67 -2.28 -5.63 -1.61
C VAL A 67 -2.13 -5.93 -0.13
N TYR A 68 -2.13 -7.22 0.19
CA TYR A 68 -1.63 -7.74 1.45
C TYR A 68 -0.25 -8.35 1.22
N LYS A 69 0.68 -8.05 2.12
CA LYS A 69 2.03 -8.63 2.12
C LYS A 69 2.43 -8.95 3.54
N ASN A 70 3.02 -10.11 3.73
CA ASN A 70 3.77 -10.49 4.92
C ASN A 70 5.14 -10.92 4.46
N THR A 71 6.19 -10.32 5.02
CA THR A 71 7.57 -10.75 4.83
C THR A 71 8.22 -10.80 6.20
N GLU A 72 8.73 -11.97 6.59
CA GLU A 72 9.25 -12.21 7.92
C GLU A 72 10.49 -13.10 7.87
N ASN A 73 11.58 -12.65 8.50
CA ASN A 73 12.72 -13.48 8.83
C ASN A 73 12.40 -14.28 10.10
N LEU A 74 12.23 -15.59 9.94
CA LEU A 74 11.78 -16.53 10.97
C LEU A 74 12.80 -16.75 12.09
N LYS A 75 14.09 -16.48 11.82
CA LYS A 75 15.17 -16.67 12.80
C LYS A 75 15.36 -15.43 13.67
N GLN A 76 15.29 -14.25 13.08
CA GLN A 76 15.54 -12.97 13.75
C GLN A 76 14.24 -12.30 14.24
N GLY A 77 13.08 -12.76 13.75
CA GLY A 77 11.77 -12.17 14.03
C GLY A 77 11.61 -10.77 13.44
N LEU A 78 12.35 -10.45 12.37
CA LEU A 78 12.24 -9.18 11.65
C LEU A 78 11.11 -9.29 10.63
N PHE A 79 10.24 -8.29 10.55
CA PHE A 79 9.11 -8.33 9.62
C PHE A 79 8.70 -6.96 9.08
N ILE A 80 8.10 -7.02 7.89
CA ILE A 80 7.32 -5.95 7.29
C ILE A 80 6.01 -6.54 6.75
N ARG A 81 4.89 -5.91 7.09
CA ARG A 81 3.55 -6.33 6.68
C ARG A 81 2.82 -5.16 6.03
N LEU A 82 2.21 -5.40 4.88
CA LEU A 82 1.25 -4.48 4.26
C LEU A 82 -0.15 -5.04 4.53
N VAL A 83 -0.95 -4.30 5.32
CA VAL A 83 -2.22 -4.82 5.90
C VAL A 83 -3.45 -4.03 5.45
N GLY A 84 -3.25 -3.02 4.62
CA GLY A 84 -4.33 -2.18 4.06
C GLY A 84 -3.86 -1.34 2.88
N THR A 85 -2.82 -1.80 2.19
CA THR A 85 -2.27 -1.11 1.03
C THR A 85 -3.27 -1.19 -0.13
N MET A 86 -3.49 -0.08 -0.80
CA MET A 86 -4.37 -0.02 -1.96
C MET A 86 -3.86 0.95 -3.02
N SER A 87 -4.14 0.62 -4.28
CA SER A 87 -3.98 1.49 -5.43
C SER A 87 -5.33 1.73 -6.08
N LEU A 88 -5.62 2.98 -6.43
CA LEU A 88 -6.87 3.41 -7.05
C LEU A 88 -6.57 4.12 -8.37
N VAL A 89 -7.28 3.78 -9.42
CA VAL A 89 -7.19 4.48 -10.71
C VAL A 89 -8.55 4.54 -11.37
N ARG A 90 -8.92 5.72 -11.86
CA ARG A 90 -10.06 5.92 -12.75
C ARG A 90 -9.54 6.44 -14.09
N LEU A 91 -10.18 6.06 -15.19
CA LEU A 91 -9.80 6.52 -16.53
C LEU A 91 -9.66 8.05 -16.56
N GLY A 92 -8.54 8.55 -17.08
CA GLY A 92 -8.26 9.98 -17.18
C GLY A 92 -7.93 10.70 -15.86
N TYR A 93 -7.76 9.97 -14.75
CA TYR A 93 -7.30 10.52 -13.48
C TYR A 93 -6.01 9.83 -13.01
N PRO A 94 -5.10 10.57 -12.36
CA PRO A 94 -3.83 10.01 -11.86
C PRO A 94 -4.09 8.83 -10.93
N VAL A 95 -3.13 7.91 -10.87
CA VAL A 95 -3.18 6.79 -9.94
C VAL A 95 -2.93 7.30 -8.51
N LEU A 96 -3.73 6.84 -7.57
CA LEU A 96 -3.51 7.01 -6.14
C LEU A 96 -2.85 5.74 -5.60
N PHE A 97 -1.83 5.93 -4.76
CA PHE A 97 -1.22 4.86 -3.98
C PHE A 97 -1.33 5.16 -2.49
N LEU A 98 -1.72 4.15 -1.71
CA LEU A 98 -1.70 4.17 -0.26
C LEU A 98 -0.98 2.92 0.23
N ASP A 99 0.11 3.10 0.97
CA ASP A 99 0.86 2.01 1.60
C ASP A 99 0.62 2.01 3.09
N ALA A 100 0.13 0.89 3.62
CA ALA A 100 -0.17 0.72 5.03
C ALA A 100 0.70 -0.37 5.65
N ALA A 101 1.87 0.03 6.14
CA ALA A 101 2.90 -0.85 6.65
C ALA A 101 2.85 -0.99 8.18
N VAL A 102 3.03 -2.21 8.66
CA VAL A 102 3.34 -2.54 10.07
C VAL A 102 4.66 -3.28 10.07
N SER A 103 5.64 -2.80 10.83
CA SER A 103 7.00 -3.39 10.84
C SER A 103 7.72 -3.15 12.15
N ASN A 104 8.70 -4.00 12.44
CA ASN A 104 9.70 -3.79 13.50
C ASN A 104 11.09 -3.47 12.91
N LEU A 105 11.08 -2.82 11.75
CA LEU A 105 12.26 -2.39 11.02
C LEU A 105 12.22 -0.88 10.85
N ASP A 106 13.33 -0.23 11.17
CA ASP A 106 13.53 1.13 10.74
C ASP A 106 13.97 1.11 9.27
N VAL A 107 13.15 1.74 8.45
CA VAL A 107 13.24 1.63 7.00
C VAL A 107 14.42 2.43 6.43
N GLN A 108 14.90 3.45 7.15
CA GLN A 108 16.03 4.28 6.73
C GLN A 108 17.36 3.65 7.10
N THR A 109 17.43 3.04 8.28
CA THR A 109 18.66 2.43 8.83
C THR A 109 18.76 0.93 8.57
N ALA A 110 17.67 0.31 8.13
CA ALA A 110 17.54 -1.14 7.95
C ALA A 110 17.77 -1.96 9.24
N GLN A 111 17.63 -1.32 10.41
CA GLN A 111 17.87 -1.94 11.71
C GLN A 111 16.56 -2.31 12.40
N ARG A 112 16.63 -3.27 13.33
CA ARG A 112 15.49 -3.61 14.19
C ARG A 112 15.10 -2.39 15.02
N SER A 113 13.81 -2.10 15.07
CA SER A 113 13.22 -1.03 15.87
C SER A 113 11.95 -1.52 16.57
N ALA A 114 11.35 -0.65 17.39
CA ALA A 114 10.04 -0.94 17.97
C ALA A 114 9.00 -1.11 16.85
N VAL A 115 8.00 -1.98 17.09
CA VAL A 115 6.88 -2.14 16.16
C VAL A 115 6.23 -0.78 15.94
N SER A 116 6.00 -0.43 14.68
CA SER A 116 5.30 0.80 14.32
C SER A 116 4.40 0.59 13.11
N THR A 117 3.37 1.42 13.03
CA THR A 117 2.45 1.50 11.90
C THR A 117 2.72 2.78 11.13
N ARG A 118 2.78 2.67 9.81
CA ARG A 118 2.99 3.79 8.91
C ARG A 118 2.02 3.72 7.76
N VAL A 119 1.40 4.86 7.45
CA VAL A 119 0.63 5.03 6.22
C VAL A 119 1.29 6.11 5.37
N ALA A 120 1.55 5.80 4.11
CA ALA A 120 2.07 6.71 3.09
C ALA A 120 1.05 6.83 1.96
N ILE A 121 0.85 8.04 1.43
CA ILE A 121 -0.13 8.32 0.37
C ILE A 121 0.54 9.18 -0.71
N HIS A 122 0.37 8.77 -1.96
CA HIS A 122 0.91 9.44 -3.15
C HIS A 122 -0.13 9.61 -4.24
N LEU A 123 0.01 10.71 -4.97
CA LEU A 123 -0.75 10.99 -6.18
C LEU A 123 0.19 11.41 -7.32
N PRO A 124 0.98 10.45 -7.86
CA PRO A 124 1.90 10.74 -8.95
C PRO A 124 1.15 11.21 -10.21
N GLN A 125 1.86 12.02 -11.00
CA GLN A 125 1.45 12.59 -12.28
C GLN A 125 0.26 13.54 -12.22
N ALA A 126 -0.25 13.84 -11.03
CA ALA A 126 -1.30 14.84 -10.85
C ALA A 126 -0.83 16.24 -11.25
N SER A 127 -1.71 16.99 -11.92
CA SER A 127 -1.52 18.42 -12.19
C SER A 127 -1.49 19.23 -10.88
N PRO A 128 -0.99 20.47 -10.88
CA PRO A 128 -1.04 21.34 -9.71
C PRO A 128 -2.46 21.49 -9.12
N GLU A 129 -3.46 21.72 -9.98
CA GLU A 129 -4.89 21.80 -9.60
C GLU A 129 -5.38 20.50 -8.93
N GLN A 130 -5.06 19.35 -9.51
CA GLN A 130 -5.42 18.04 -8.95
C GLN A 130 -4.77 17.81 -7.58
N LYS A 131 -3.48 18.16 -7.44
CA LYS A 131 -2.77 18.06 -6.17
C LYS A 131 -3.43 18.94 -5.12
N GLU A 132 -3.78 20.18 -5.46
CA GLU A 132 -4.44 21.11 -4.55
C GLU A 132 -5.74 20.52 -3.99
N VAL A 133 -6.65 20.06 -4.85
CA VAL A 133 -7.93 19.45 -4.43
C VAL A 133 -7.70 18.21 -3.58
N PHE A 134 -6.82 17.31 -4.02
CA PHE A 134 -6.57 16.04 -3.34
C PHE A 134 -5.95 16.24 -1.95
N TYR A 135 -4.84 16.99 -1.85
CA TYR A 135 -4.15 17.16 -0.58
C TYR A 135 -4.94 18.07 0.38
N ALA A 136 -5.73 19.03 -0.10
CA ALA A 136 -6.63 19.79 0.76
C ALA A 136 -7.68 18.87 1.43
N ALA A 137 -8.30 17.97 0.66
CA ALA A 137 -9.26 17.00 1.20
C ALA A 137 -8.59 16.00 2.16
N LEU A 138 -7.37 15.54 1.83
CA LEU A 138 -6.60 14.62 2.67
C LEU A 138 -6.23 15.26 4.01
N ASN A 139 -5.75 16.49 4.00
CA ASN A 139 -5.39 17.27 5.18
C ASN A 139 -6.61 17.52 6.06
N HIS A 140 -7.72 18.00 5.48
CA HIS A 140 -8.96 18.21 6.22
C HIS A 140 -9.44 16.93 6.91
N GLY A 141 -9.43 15.80 6.19
CA GLY A 141 -9.83 14.51 6.76
C GLY A 141 -8.93 14.06 7.91
N ALA A 142 -7.62 14.30 7.79
CA ALA A 142 -6.66 13.96 8.84
C ALA A 142 -6.81 14.87 10.07
N ASP A 143 -6.99 16.17 9.87
CA ASP A 143 -7.26 17.14 10.94
C ASP A 143 -8.54 16.78 11.71
N ALA A 144 -9.61 16.46 10.99
CA ALA A 144 -10.89 16.04 11.57
C ALA A 144 -10.78 14.72 12.36
N ALA A 145 -9.84 13.85 11.98
CA ALA A 145 -9.54 12.60 12.68
C ALA A 145 -8.50 12.76 13.82
N GLY A 146 -7.98 13.97 14.04
CA GLY A 146 -6.95 14.24 15.05
C GLY A 146 -5.60 13.58 14.74
N LEU A 147 -5.29 13.34 13.45
CA LEU A 147 -4.06 12.69 13.03
C LEU A 147 -2.96 13.72 12.75
N ILE A 148 -1.77 13.48 13.29
CA ILE A 148 -0.58 14.25 12.96
C ILE A 148 0.04 13.65 11.70
N TYR A 149 0.18 14.45 10.64
CA TYR A 149 0.73 14.04 9.37
C TYR A 149 1.92 14.91 8.96
N ALA A 150 2.71 14.37 8.02
CA ALA A 150 3.79 15.09 7.37
C ALA A 150 3.63 15.00 5.85
N CYS A 151 3.86 16.12 5.18
CA CYS A 151 3.92 16.22 3.73
C CYS A 151 5.34 16.64 3.34
N ARG A 152 6.04 15.84 2.54
CA ARG A 152 7.45 16.07 2.19
C ARG A 152 7.74 15.71 0.75
N GLU A 153 8.54 16.54 0.09
CA GLU A 153 9.09 16.21 -1.22
C GLU A 153 10.27 15.25 -1.06
N LEU A 154 10.32 14.23 -1.89
CA LEU A 154 11.40 13.24 -1.89
C LEU A 154 12.34 13.56 -3.05
N ALA A 155 13.50 14.13 -2.75
CA ALA A 155 14.49 14.54 -3.76
C ALA A 155 15.01 13.36 -4.61
N SER A 156 14.91 12.13 -4.09
CA SER A 156 15.27 10.89 -4.76
C SER A 156 14.25 10.46 -5.81
N LEU A 157 13.04 11.03 -5.81
CA LEU A 157 11.97 10.67 -6.73
C LEU A 157 11.82 11.70 -7.85
N PRO A 158 11.40 11.27 -9.05
CA PRO A 158 11.06 12.20 -10.12
C PRO A 158 10.01 13.22 -9.67
N SER A 159 10.09 14.45 -10.16
CA SER A 159 9.17 15.54 -9.78
C SER A 159 7.69 15.22 -10.06
N PHE A 160 7.41 14.35 -11.03
CA PHE A 160 6.05 13.89 -11.30
C PHE A 160 5.47 13.06 -10.16
N TRP A 161 6.26 12.52 -9.21
CA TRP A 161 5.75 11.73 -8.09
C TRP A 161 4.91 12.56 -7.10
N GLY A 162 5.16 13.86 -7.04
CA GLY A 162 4.56 14.74 -6.06
C GLY A 162 5.05 14.47 -4.64
N PRO A 163 4.49 15.18 -3.64
CA PRO A 163 4.91 15.01 -2.27
C PRO A 163 4.42 13.68 -1.70
N LEU A 164 5.21 13.11 -0.81
CA LEU A 164 4.79 12.06 0.09
C LEU A 164 3.95 12.69 1.21
N TRP A 165 2.72 12.23 1.35
CA TRP A 165 1.92 12.47 2.54
C TRP A 165 1.97 11.24 3.45
N SER A 166 2.19 11.40 4.76
CA SER A 166 2.35 10.24 5.65
C SER A 166 1.94 10.50 7.10
N VAL A 167 1.48 9.42 7.76
CA VAL A 167 1.18 9.35 9.19
C VAL A 167 1.92 8.17 9.79
N ARG A 168 2.38 8.31 11.04
CA ARG A 168 3.06 7.26 11.79
C ARG A 168 2.45 7.12 13.18
N ALA A 169 2.34 5.89 13.67
CA ALA A 169 1.99 5.57 15.04
C ALA A 169 2.97 4.54 15.62
N GLU A 170 3.20 4.62 16.92
CA GLU A 170 3.87 3.55 17.66
C GLU A 170 2.95 2.33 17.77
N GLY A 171 3.53 1.14 17.75
CA GLY A 171 2.78 -0.12 17.79
C GLY A 171 1.94 -0.39 16.55
N ILE A 172 0.98 -1.29 16.72
CA ILE A 172 0.05 -1.72 15.67
C ILE A 172 -1.22 -0.86 15.77
N ASN A 173 -1.59 -0.17 14.68
CA ASN A 173 -2.75 0.73 14.68
C ASN A 173 -3.62 0.51 13.43
N PHE A 174 -4.46 -0.53 13.45
CA PHE A 174 -5.37 -0.84 12.34
C PHE A 174 -6.49 0.19 12.16
N GLU A 175 -6.93 0.85 13.24
CA GLU A 175 -7.96 1.89 13.14
C GLU A 175 -7.44 3.11 12.38
N MET A 176 -6.20 3.53 12.62
CA MET A 176 -5.55 4.58 11.83
C MET A 176 -5.49 4.20 10.34
N ILE A 177 -5.16 2.95 10.02
CA ILE A 177 -5.14 2.47 8.63
C ILE A 177 -6.54 2.56 8.02
N LYS A 178 -7.58 2.09 8.72
CA LYS A 178 -8.97 2.13 8.27
C LYS A 178 -9.46 3.56 7.99
N ILE A 179 -9.15 4.47 8.91
CA ILE A 179 -9.48 5.89 8.79
C ILE A 179 -8.78 6.48 7.56
N LEU A 180 -7.47 6.27 7.42
CA LEU A 180 -6.69 6.84 6.31
C LEU A 180 -7.07 6.26 4.95
N ARG A 181 -7.47 4.99 4.87
CA ARG A 181 -8.04 4.43 3.63
C ARG A 181 -9.34 5.12 3.23
N SER A 182 -10.20 5.42 4.20
CA SER A 182 -11.46 6.14 3.95
C SER A 182 -11.22 7.60 3.54
N ILE A 183 -10.28 8.28 4.19
CA ILE A 183 -9.88 9.66 3.84
C ILE A 183 -9.26 9.67 2.43
N ALA A 184 -8.35 8.75 2.12
CA ALA A 184 -7.71 8.67 0.81
C ALA A 184 -8.72 8.45 -0.32
N TRP A 185 -9.69 7.55 -0.11
CA TRP A 185 -10.80 7.37 -1.05
C TRP A 185 -11.63 8.65 -1.21
N THR A 186 -11.99 9.30 -0.11
CA THR A 186 -12.78 10.55 -0.12
C THR A 186 -12.05 11.65 -0.89
N ALA A 187 -10.74 11.82 -0.65
CA ALA A 187 -9.90 12.77 -1.35
C ALA A 187 -9.79 12.45 -2.85
N TYR A 188 -9.64 11.17 -3.21
CA TYR A 188 -9.58 10.74 -4.61
C TYR A 188 -10.90 10.98 -5.35
N ASN A 189 -12.02 10.69 -4.68
CA ASN A 189 -13.35 10.94 -5.23
C ASN A 189 -13.62 12.45 -5.39
N ALA A 190 -13.16 13.28 -4.44
CA ALA A 190 -13.23 14.74 -4.55
C ALA A 190 -12.42 15.26 -5.74
N LEU A 191 -11.19 14.77 -5.92
CA LEU A 191 -10.37 15.06 -7.10
C LEU A 191 -11.11 14.70 -8.40
N CYS A 192 -11.72 13.52 -8.46
CA CYS A 192 -12.47 13.10 -9.64
C CYS A 192 -13.71 13.96 -9.90
N ALA A 193 -14.37 14.45 -8.85
CA ALA A 193 -15.58 15.26 -8.96
C ALA A 193 -15.30 16.73 -9.31
N GLN A 194 -14.15 17.27 -8.88
CA GLN A 194 -13.86 18.70 -8.93
C GLN A 194 -12.86 19.09 -10.01
N THR A 195 -12.17 18.12 -10.63
CA THR A 195 -11.16 18.40 -11.66
C THR A 195 -11.50 17.75 -12.98
N ARG A 196 -10.99 18.33 -14.05
CA ARG A 196 -11.25 17.86 -15.42
C ARG A 196 -10.57 16.50 -15.67
N GLN A 197 -11.36 15.55 -16.15
CA GLN A 197 -10.85 14.26 -16.62
C GLN A 197 -9.94 14.45 -17.84
N GLN A 198 -8.81 13.75 -17.86
CA GLN A 198 -7.92 13.66 -19.01
C GLN A 198 -8.30 12.47 -19.89
N HIS A 199 -9.38 12.59 -20.67
CA HIS A 199 -9.97 11.48 -21.45
C HIS A 199 -8.99 10.70 -22.34
N ALA A 200 -7.88 11.31 -22.75
CA ALA A 200 -6.88 10.69 -23.63
C ALA A 200 -5.83 9.85 -22.89
N PHE A 201 -5.83 9.82 -21.55
CA PHE A 201 -4.77 9.17 -20.78
C PHE A 201 -5.28 8.01 -19.92
N ASP A 202 -4.69 6.85 -20.09
CA ASP A 202 -4.92 5.66 -19.28
C ASP A 202 -3.75 5.48 -18.30
N TYR A 203 -4.04 5.64 -17.00
CA TYR A 203 -3.06 5.47 -15.93
C TYR A 203 -2.95 4.01 -15.44
N ARG A 204 -3.78 3.08 -15.94
CA ARG A 204 -3.71 1.66 -15.55
C ARG A 204 -2.36 1.00 -15.84
N PRO A 205 -1.68 1.27 -16.98
CA PRO A 205 -0.33 0.74 -17.20
C PRO A 205 0.67 1.21 -16.14
N VAL A 206 0.54 2.43 -15.62
CA VAL A 206 1.39 2.93 -14.52
C VAL A 206 1.09 2.19 -13.22
N GLN A 207 -0.19 2.00 -12.91
CA GLN A 207 -0.61 1.16 -11.78
C GLN A 207 -0.01 -0.25 -11.90
N GLU A 208 -0.12 -0.90 -13.05
CA GLU A 208 0.43 -2.25 -13.27
C GLU A 208 1.95 -2.28 -13.24
N GLN A 209 2.61 -1.32 -13.87
CA GLN A 209 4.07 -1.21 -13.85
C GLN A 209 4.57 -1.07 -12.40
N MET A 210 3.92 -0.25 -11.57
CA MET A 210 4.32 -0.10 -10.18
C MET A 210 3.98 -1.33 -9.33
N ILE A 211 2.92 -2.06 -9.65
CA ILE A 211 2.57 -3.31 -8.96
C ILE A 211 3.52 -4.46 -9.29
N PHE A 212 4.02 -4.56 -10.52
CA PHE A 212 4.78 -5.74 -10.94
C PHE A 212 6.29 -5.49 -11.15
N LYS A 213 6.75 -4.25 -11.33
CA LYS A 213 8.12 -3.97 -11.83
C LYS A 213 9.11 -3.38 -10.81
N ASN A 214 8.66 -2.98 -9.61
CA ASN A 214 9.55 -2.41 -8.56
C ASN A 214 10.39 -3.46 -7.80
N SER A 215 10.16 -4.73 -8.09
CA SER A 215 10.78 -5.90 -7.47
C SER A 215 12.31 -5.88 -7.38
N LEU A 216 13.01 -5.49 -8.44
CA LEU A 216 14.48 -5.54 -8.44
C LEU A 216 15.10 -4.55 -7.44
N GLN A 217 14.48 -3.38 -7.25
CA GLN A 217 14.96 -2.38 -6.29
C GLN A 217 14.66 -2.81 -4.84
N GLU A 218 13.53 -3.45 -4.61
CA GLU A 218 13.16 -4.02 -3.31
C GLU A 218 14.07 -5.17 -2.89
N HIS A 219 14.54 -6.00 -3.83
CA HIS A 219 15.34 -7.18 -3.49
C HIS A 219 16.62 -6.74 -2.79
N HIS A 220 17.25 -5.69 -3.34
CA HIS A 220 18.43 -5.10 -2.74
C HIS A 220 18.15 -4.42 -1.40
N LEU A 221 16.99 -3.78 -1.24
CA LEU A 221 16.62 -3.11 0.02
C LEU A 221 16.33 -4.12 1.13
N PHE A 222 15.53 -5.14 0.84
CA PHE A 222 15.13 -6.18 1.78
C PHE A 222 16.35 -6.97 2.24
N LYS A 223 17.27 -7.27 1.31
CA LYS A 223 18.53 -7.92 1.66
C LYS A 223 19.36 -7.10 2.66
N LYS A 224 19.37 -5.77 2.54
CA LYS A 224 20.01 -4.89 3.55
C LYS A 224 19.32 -4.93 4.91
N MET A 225 18.02 -5.23 4.94
CA MET A 225 17.20 -5.37 6.16
C MET A 225 17.24 -6.78 6.77
N GLY A 226 18.06 -7.70 6.22
CA GLY A 226 18.08 -9.10 6.66
C GLY A 226 16.87 -9.93 6.21
N LEU A 227 16.12 -9.44 5.21
CA LEU A 227 14.99 -10.13 4.59
C LEU A 227 15.43 -10.66 3.22
N SER A 228 15.42 -11.99 3.04
CA SER A 228 15.76 -12.63 1.78
C SER A 228 14.49 -13.03 1.05
N VAL A 229 14.08 -12.29 0.02
CA VAL A 229 12.93 -12.66 -0.82
C VAL A 229 13.42 -12.89 -2.25
N PRO A 230 13.07 -14.02 -2.91
CA PRO A 230 13.49 -14.30 -4.28
C PRO A 230 13.09 -13.16 -5.21
N ALA A 231 13.92 -12.83 -6.20
CA ALA A 231 13.61 -11.77 -7.16
C ALA A 231 12.34 -12.10 -7.96
N GLU A 232 12.07 -13.38 -8.22
CA GLU A 232 10.90 -13.89 -8.91
C GLU A 232 9.63 -13.82 -8.04
N ALA A 233 9.77 -14.09 -6.74
CA ALA A 233 8.72 -13.85 -5.78
C ALA A 233 8.46 -12.34 -5.71
N GLN A 234 9.49 -11.52 -5.54
CA GLN A 234 9.34 -10.06 -5.56
C GLN A 234 8.80 -9.52 -6.89
N ALA A 235 9.10 -10.12 -8.04
CA ALA A 235 8.59 -9.74 -9.37
C ALA A 235 7.10 -10.04 -9.53
N ALA A 236 6.52 -10.87 -8.67
CA ALA A 236 5.08 -11.00 -8.54
C ALA A 236 4.46 -9.88 -7.66
N PHE A 237 5.27 -8.97 -7.09
CA PHE A 237 4.83 -8.07 -6.02
C PHE A 237 5.26 -6.61 -6.13
N PHE A 238 4.38 -5.83 -5.53
CA PHE A 238 4.49 -4.42 -5.21
C PHE A 238 5.34 -4.20 -3.95
N SER A 239 6.14 -3.14 -3.98
CA SER A 239 6.01 -1.94 -3.15
C SER A 239 5.86 -0.74 -4.09
N VAL A 240 4.81 0.05 -3.93
CA VAL A 240 5.05 1.49 -3.89
C VAL A 240 5.94 1.62 -2.69
N LEU A 241 7.16 1.99 -3.02
CA LEU A 241 8.08 2.70 -2.18
C LEU A 241 7.92 2.33 -0.69
N VAL A 242 9.03 1.86 -0.15
CA VAL A 242 9.54 2.46 1.07
C VAL A 242 9.54 4.01 0.91
N ALA A 243 8.36 4.61 1.00
CA ALA A 243 8.14 5.96 0.54
C ALA A 243 8.51 6.94 1.63
N GLY A 244 9.49 6.61 2.45
CA GLY A 244 10.14 7.60 3.32
C GLY A 244 11.61 7.33 3.47
N MET A 245 12.21 6.71 2.47
CA MET A 245 13.55 7.10 2.07
C MET A 245 13.42 8.31 1.15
#